data_AF-A0A4R0IQ76-F1
#
_entry.id   AF-A0A4R0IQ76-F1
#
_cell.length_a   1.000
_cell.length_b   1.000
_cell.length_c   1.000
_cell.angle_alpha   90.00
_cell.angle_beta   90.00
_cell.angle_gamma   90.00
#
_symmetry.space_group_name_H-M   'P 1'
#
loop_
_entity.id
_entity.type
_entity.pdbx_description
1 polymer ?
#
loop_
_entity_poly.entity_id
_entity_poly.type
_entity_poly.pdbx_seq_one_letter_code
_entity_poly.pdbx_strand_id
1 'polypeptide(L)' 'MNELGTEIHLHARVFRAAGEWYADVGDEHDPQPDNPLWWGSYDSQRAAITAACERIAALHRAQTLHLDDQEAS' A
#
# COMPACT_ATOMS: atom_id res chain seq x y z
N MET A 1 -12.43 15.79 -21.52
CA MET A 1 -11.97 14.47 -21.07
C MET A 1 -10.57 14.65 -20.51
N ASN A 2 -10.49 15.07 -19.25
CA ASN A 2 -9.28 14.99 -18.44
C ASN A 2 -9.74 14.28 -17.16
N GLU A 3 -9.49 12.98 -17.08
CA GLU A 3 -9.71 12.19 -15.87
C GLU A 3 -8.67 12.67 -14.85
N LEU A 4 -9.07 13.60 -14.00
CA LEU A 4 -8.22 14.23 -12.99
C LEU A 4 -7.98 13.24 -11.84
N GLY A 5 -6.83 12.56 -11.89
CA GLY A 5 -5.91 12.43 -10.76
C GLY A 5 -6.44 11.81 -9.46
N THR A 6 -7.13 10.68 -9.52
CA THR A 6 -7.61 9.93 -8.33
C THR A 6 -7.10 8.49 -8.25
N GLU A 7 -6.19 8.07 -9.14
CA GLU A 7 -5.47 6.81 -8.94
C GLU A 7 -4.37 7.01 -7.91
N ILE A 8 -4.54 6.46 -6.71
CA ILE A 8 -3.43 6.35 -5.77
C ILE A 8 -2.47 5.29 -6.30
N HIS A 9 -1.30 5.73 -6.74
CA HIS A 9 -0.19 4.87 -7.11
C HIS A 9 0.48 4.34 -5.83
N LEU A 10 0.06 3.15 -5.39
CA LEU A 10 0.66 2.43 -4.27
C LEU A 10 1.83 1.58 -4.75
N HIS A 11 2.97 1.68 -4.07
CA HIS A 11 4.13 0.85 -4.31
C HIS A 11 4.33 -0.12 -3.15
N ALA A 12 4.28 -1.42 -3.44
CA ALA A 12 4.66 -2.45 -2.49
C ALA A 12 6.10 -2.90 -2.73
N ARG A 13 6.87 -3.08 -1.65
CA ARG A 13 8.16 -3.75 -1.69
C ARG A 13 8.15 -4.94 -0.75
N VAL A 14 8.75 -6.04 -1.21
CA VAL A 14 8.99 -7.23 -0.39
C VAL A 14 10.46 -7.57 -0.51
N PHE A 15 11.16 -7.62 0.61
CA PHE A 15 12.59 -7.88 0.65
C PHE A 15 12.98 -8.72 1.88
N ARG A 16 14.17 -9.29 1.85
CA ARG A 16 14.69 -10.12 2.95
C ARG A 16 15.88 -9.41 3.59
N ALA A 17 15.83 -9.23 4.91
CA ALA A 17 16.91 -8.65 5.70
C ALA A 17 16.94 -9.34 7.08
N ALA A 18 18.09 -9.38 7.75
CA ALA A 18 18.22 -9.91 9.12
C ALA A 18 17.61 -11.33 9.37
N GLY A 19 17.41 -12.14 8.32
CA GLY A 19 16.79 -13.46 8.41
C GLY A 19 15.27 -13.48 8.21
N GLU A 20 14.60 -12.32 8.22
CA GLU A 20 13.16 -12.17 8.09
C GLU A 20 12.75 -11.63 6.71
N TRP A 21 11.47 -11.78 6.37
CA TRP A 21 10.86 -11.13 5.21
C TRP A 21 10.14 -9.88 5.65
N TYR A 22 10.43 -8.75 5.01
CA TYR A 22 9.75 -7.48 5.23
C TYR A 22 8.85 -7.19 4.05
N ALA A 23 7.70 -6.58 4.35
CA ALA A 23 6.85 -5.95 3.36
C ALA A 23 6.55 -4.53 3.79
N ASP A 24 6.58 -3.61 2.85
CA ASP A 24 6.10 -2.25 3.04
C ASP A 24 5.25 -1.80 1.85
N VAL A 25 4.39 -0.82 2.12
CA VAL A 25 3.57 -0.13 1.12
C VAL A 25 3.76 1.36 1.31
N GLY A 26 4.21 2.04 0.25
CA GLY A 26 4.32 3.50 0.16
C GLY A 26 3.47 4.05 -0.98
N ASP A 27 3.47 5.37 -1.13
CA ASP A 27 2.91 6.07 -2.29
C ASP A 27 4.04 6.65 -3.17
N GLU A 28 3.67 7.35 -4.23
CA GLU A 28 4.62 7.98 -5.15
C GLU A 28 5.40 9.17 -4.55
N HIS A 29 4.94 9.73 -3.42
CA HIS A 29 5.54 10.90 -2.79
C HIS A 29 6.77 10.55 -1.96
N ASP A 30 6.98 9.28 -1.62
CA ASP A 30 8.17 8.81 -0.91
C ASP A 30 8.77 7.55 -1.57
N PRO A 31 9.55 7.71 -2.66
CA PRO A 31 10.26 6.58 -3.27
C PRO A 31 11.36 6.00 -2.37
N GLN A 32 11.70 6.67 -1.27
CA GLN A 32 12.66 6.20 -0.27
C GLN A 32 11.95 5.42 0.85
N PRO A 33 12.59 4.40 1.44
CA PRO A 33 11.97 3.52 2.43
C PRO A 33 11.69 4.14 3.80
N ASP A 34 11.82 5.45 3.95
CA ASP A 34 12.01 6.06 5.26
C ASP A 34 10.68 6.35 5.96
N ASN A 35 9.57 6.43 5.21
CA ASN A 35 8.24 6.63 5.77
C ASN A 35 7.13 5.88 5.01
N PRO A 36 7.11 4.53 5.05
CA PRO A 36 6.04 3.77 4.41
C PRO A 36 4.71 4.01 5.11
N LEU A 37 3.62 4.08 4.34
CA LEU A 37 2.25 4.13 4.86
C LEU A 37 1.93 2.91 5.74
N TRP A 38 2.57 1.79 5.45
CA TRP A 38 2.46 0.57 6.21
C TRP A 38 3.69 -0.32 6.01
N TRP A 39 4.09 -1.04 7.05
CA TRP A 39 5.11 -2.09 6.95
C TRP A 39 4.85 -3.23 7.95
N GLY A 40 5.51 -4.36 7.72
CA GLY A 40 5.52 -5.52 8.62
C GLY A 40 6.67 -6.50 8.34
N SER A 41 6.96 -7.37 9.30
CA SER A 41 7.90 -8.49 9.17
C SER A 41 7.19 -9.84 9.26
N TYR A 42 7.74 -10.85 8.58
CA TYR A 42 7.11 -12.13 8.33
C TYR A 42 8.13 -13.28 8.28
N ASP A 43 7.67 -14.46 8.71
CA ASP A 43 8.48 -15.68 8.69
C ASP A 43 8.74 -16.23 7.27
N SER A 44 7.96 -15.80 6.27
CA SER A 44 8.10 -16.30 4.90
C SER A 44 7.78 -15.24 3.85
N GLN A 45 8.40 -15.40 2.67
CA GLN A 45 8.16 -14.55 1.51
C GLN A 45 6.68 -14.53 1.12
N ARG A 46 6.03 -15.70 1.18
CA ARG A 46 4.62 -15.84 0.84
C ARG A 46 3.76 -15.00 1.79
N ALA A 47 3.99 -15.07 3.09
CA ALA A 47 3.25 -14.30 4.07
C ALA A 47 3.43 -12.79 3.87
N ALA A 48 4.67 -12.34 3.57
CA ALA A 48 4.96 -10.94 3.26
C ALA A 48 4.22 -10.45 2.00
N ILE A 49 4.24 -11.24 0.92
CA ILE A 49 3.50 -10.93 -0.32
C ILE A 49 1.99 -10.87 -0.06
N THR A 50 1.42 -11.86 0.63
CA THR A 50 -0.01 -11.90 0.94
C THR A 50 -0.42 -10.67 1.74
N ALA A 51 0.34 -10.31 2.78
CA ALA A 51 0.04 -9.14 3.59
C ALA A 51 0.12 -7.81 2.81
N ALA A 52 1.11 -7.68 1.92
CA ALA A 52 1.21 -6.51 1.04
C ALA A 52 -0.01 -6.38 0.11
N CYS A 53 -0.45 -7.49 -0.52
CA CYS A 53 -1.63 -7.50 -1.36
C CYS A 53 -2.91 -7.16 -0.58
N GLU A 54 -3.10 -7.75 0.60
CA GLU A 54 -4.24 -7.45 1.48
C GLU A 54 -4.27 -5.97 1.90
N ARG A 55 -3.10 -5.41 2.20
CA ARG A 55 -2.97 -3.99 2.56
C ARG A 55 -3.32 -3.06 1.41
N ILE A 56 -2.82 -3.32 0.20
CA ILE A 56 -3.18 -2.56 -1.01
C ILE A 56 -4.69 -2.60 -1.23
N ALA A 57 -5.30 -3.80 -1.15
CA ALA A 57 -6.75 -3.95 -1.33
C ALA A 57 -7.56 -3.23 -0.24
N ALA A 58 -7.06 -3.15 0.99
CA ALA A 58 -7.69 -2.38 2.05
C ALA A 58 -7.60 -0.86 1.80
N LEU A 59 -6.43 -0.37 1.34
CA LEU A 59 -6.22 1.05 1.03
C LEU A 59 -7.11 1.52 -0.13
N HIS A 60 -7.20 0.74 -1.21
CA HIS A 60 -8.12 1.05 -2.31
C HIS A 60 -9.58 1.08 -1.86
N ARG A 61 -10.02 0.12 -1.04
CA ARG A 61 -11.39 0.12 -0.51
C ARG A 61 -11.68 1.33 0.37
N ALA A 62 -10.73 1.72 1.23
CA ALA A 62 -10.89 2.90 2.09
C ALA A 62 -11.01 4.21 1.28
N GLN A 63 -10.30 4.30 0.15
CA GLN A 63 -10.39 5.46 -0.74
C GLN A 63 -11.72 5.54 -1.49
N THR A 64 -12.22 4.40 -2.01
CA THR A 64 -13.54 4.37 -2.65
C THR A 64 -14.63 4.83 -1.69
N LEU A 65 -14.60 4.36 -0.43
CA LEU A 65 -15.56 4.79 0.59
C LEU A 65 -15.48 6.30 0.88
N HIS A 66 -14.27 6.87 0.90
CA HIS A 66 -14.11 8.31 1.13
C HIS A 66 -14.68 9.16 -0.01
N LEU A 67 -14.52 8.71 -1.25
CA LEU A 67 -15.08 9.39 -2.42
C LEU A 67 -16.61 9.37 -2.43
N ASP A 68 -17.21 8.22 -2.09
CA ASP A 68 -18.67 8.08 -2.00
C ASP A 68 -19.29 9.03 -0.95
N ASP A 69 -18.65 9.19 0.21
CA ASP A 69 -19.10 10.10 1.27
C ASP A 69 -18.98 11.58 0.85
N GLN A 70 -18.02 11.93 0.00
CA GLN A 70 -17.81 13.31 -0.49
C GLN A 70 -18.76 13.70 -1.63
N GLU A 71 -19.24 12.75 -2.44
CA GLU A 71 -20.25 13.04 -3.48
C GLU A 71 -21.69 13.10 -2.91
N ALA A 72 -21.93 12.54 -1.72
CA ALA A 72 -23.25 12.50 -1.08
C ALA A 72 -23.59 13.74 -0.20
N SER A 73 -22.68 14.72 -0.08
CA SER A 73 -22.86 15.98 0.69
C SER A 73 -22.91 17.21 -0.22
#